data_AF-A0AA42TK81-F1
#
_entry.id   AF-A0AA42TK81-F1
#
_cell.length_a   1.000
_cell.length_b   1.000
_cell.length_c   1.000
_cell.angle_alpha   90.00
_cell.angle_beta   90.00
_cell.angle_gamma   90.00
#
_symmetry.space_group_name_H-M   'P 1'
#
loop_
_entity.id
_entity.type
_entity.pdbx_description
1 polymer ?
#
loop_
_entity_poly.entity_id
_entity_poly.type
_entity_poly.pdbx_seq_one_letter_code
_entity_poly.pdbx_strand_id
1 'polypeptide(L)'
;MTQHYIGSKIIEAWPAQKDGADGYSVKYADGYISWSPKDVFEAAYLPIGHVGHLPPHVQRMVGELEQLNDKISKLGKFQGTDIYSSLSEDERADLDAQGKCMVGYWNALLSRVNRARAEYEVAEAGPAA
;
A
#
# COMPACT_ATOMS: atom_id res chain seq x y z
N MET A 1 17.47 2.37 -26.14
CA MET A 1 18.01 1.92 -24.84
C MET A 1 16.83 1.56 -23.95
N THR A 2 16.93 0.47 -23.20
CA THR A 2 15.87 0.01 -22.28
C THR A 2 16.20 0.45 -20.86
N GLN A 3 15.21 0.96 -20.12
CA GLN A 3 15.33 1.43 -18.73
C GLN A 3 14.17 0.87 -17.90
N HIS A 4 14.44 0.48 -16.66
CA HIS A 4 13.43 0.02 -15.71
C HIS A 4 12.96 1.17 -14.81
N TYR A 5 11.66 1.19 -14.49
CA TYR A 5 11.01 2.22 -13.68
C TYR A 5 10.15 1.56 -12.59
N ILE A 6 10.08 2.20 -11.42
CA ILE A 6 9.15 1.87 -10.34
C ILE A 6 8.25 3.07 -10.06
N GLY A 7 6.96 2.83 -9.80
CA GLY A 7 5.98 3.88 -9.51
C GLY A 7 5.21 3.61 -8.22
N SER A 8 4.56 4.64 -7.69
CA SER A 8 3.81 4.60 -6.42
C SER A 8 2.37 5.15 -6.54
N LYS A 9 1.78 5.06 -7.74
CA LYS A 9 0.46 5.62 -8.04
C LYS A 9 -0.65 4.94 -7.23
N ILE A 10 -1.61 5.74 -6.76
CA ILE A 10 -2.91 5.26 -6.27
C ILE A 10 -3.84 5.13 -7.48
N ILE A 11 -4.56 4.02 -7.58
CA ILE A 11 -5.51 3.72 -8.66
C ILE A 11 -6.87 3.38 -8.09
N GLU A 12 -7.93 3.68 -8.84
CA GLU A 12 -9.28 3.18 -8.59
C GLU A 12 -9.50 1.94 -9.45
N ALA A 13 -9.97 0.86 -8.83
CA ALA A 13 -10.26 -0.38 -9.54
C ALA A 13 -11.50 -1.06 -8.95
N TRP A 14 -12.21 -1.80 -9.80
CA TRP A 14 -13.38 -2.59 -9.40
C TRP A 14 -13.36 -3.96 -10.09
N PRO A 15 -13.93 -5.01 -9.46
CA PRO A 15 -14.02 -6.33 -10.07
C PRO A 15 -14.72 -6.26 -11.43
N ALA A 16 -14.15 -6.93 -12.43
CA ALA A 16 -14.68 -6.98 -13.78
C ALA A 16 -14.28 -8.29 -14.47
N GLN A 17 -15.22 -8.88 -15.19
CA GLN A 17 -14.95 -10.04 -16.04
C GLN A 17 -14.61 -9.61 -17.47
N LYS A 18 -13.67 -10.33 -18.08
CA LYS A 18 -13.34 -10.19 -19.51
C LYS A 18 -13.07 -11.56 -20.10
N ASP A 19 -13.75 -11.89 -21.18
CA ASP A 19 -13.60 -13.16 -21.91
C ASP A 19 -13.73 -14.42 -21.02
N GLY A 20 -14.62 -14.36 -20.02
CA GLY A 20 -14.85 -15.45 -19.07
C GLY A 20 -13.82 -15.57 -17.94
N ALA A 21 -12.85 -14.65 -17.86
CA ALA A 21 -11.86 -14.60 -16.78
C ALA A 21 -12.17 -13.49 -15.77
N ASP A 22 -11.88 -13.75 -14.49
CA ASP A 22 -11.98 -12.77 -13.42
C ASP A 22 -10.78 -11.80 -13.45
N GLY A 23 -11.08 -10.54 -13.16
CA GLY A 23 -10.07 -9.50 -13.09
C GLY A 23 -10.61 -8.20 -12.53
N TYR A 24 -9.91 -7.11 -12.84
CA TYR A 24 -10.22 -5.77 -12.39
C TYR A 24 -10.21 -4.79 -13.56
N SER A 25 -11.24 -3.96 -13.64
CA SER A 25 -11.17 -2.71 -14.39
C SER A 25 -10.41 -1.69 -13.57
N VAL A 26 -9.44 -1.02 -14.18
CA VAL A 26 -8.53 -0.06 -13.52
C VAL A 26 -8.66 1.28 -14.22
N LYS A 27 -9.01 2.32 -13.47
CA LYS A 27 -9.20 3.68 -13.97
C LYS A 27 -8.00 4.55 -13.62
N TYR A 28 -7.49 5.25 -14.63
CA TYR A 28 -6.40 6.20 -14.49
C TYR A 28 -6.93 7.65 -14.42
N ALA A 29 -6.06 8.58 -14.01
CA ALA A 29 -6.41 9.98 -13.80
C ALA A 29 -6.86 10.71 -15.08
N ASP A 30 -6.41 10.25 -16.24
CA ASP A 30 -6.82 10.75 -17.57
C ASP A 30 -8.16 10.18 -18.05
N GLY A 31 -8.80 9.32 -17.25
CA GLY A 31 -10.05 8.64 -17.59
C GLY A 31 -9.87 7.38 -18.42
N TYR A 32 -8.63 7.00 -18.79
CA TYR A 32 -8.37 5.72 -19.43
C TYR A 32 -8.74 4.58 -18.49
N ILE A 33 -9.40 3.54 -19.03
CA ILE A 33 -9.78 2.34 -18.28
C ILE A 33 -9.13 1.13 -18.95
N SER A 34 -8.29 0.42 -18.20
CA SER A 34 -7.73 -0.87 -18.60
C SER A 34 -8.40 -2.02 -17.86
N TRP A 35 -8.23 -3.25 -18.35
CA TRP A 35 -8.56 -4.47 -17.60
C TRP A 35 -7.28 -5.23 -17.26
N SER A 36 -7.19 -5.76 -16.05
CA SER A 36 -6.08 -6.59 -15.56
C SER A 36 -6.61 -7.94 -15.04
N PRO A 37 -5.97 -9.08 -15.37
CA PRO A 37 -6.29 -10.35 -14.74
C PRO A 37 -6.18 -10.27 -13.21
N LYS A 38 -7.01 -11.03 -12.50
CA LYS A 38 -7.10 -11.00 -11.04
C LYS A 38 -5.74 -11.19 -10.35
N ASP A 39 -5.08 -12.31 -10.64
CA ASP A 39 -3.83 -12.67 -9.98
C ASP A 39 -2.70 -11.68 -10.29
N VAL A 40 -2.68 -11.14 -11.53
CA VAL A 40 -1.71 -10.11 -11.95
C VAL A 40 -1.95 -8.80 -11.20
N PHE A 41 -3.22 -8.43 -11.02
CA PHE A 41 -3.60 -7.22 -10.30
C PHE A 41 -3.26 -7.33 -8.81
N GLU A 42 -3.69 -8.40 -8.16
CA GLU A 42 -3.49 -8.60 -6.71
C GLU A 42 -2.02 -8.80 -6.34
N ALA A 43 -1.17 -9.29 -7.25
CA ALA A 43 0.27 -9.34 -7.06
C ALA A 43 0.95 -7.96 -7.16
N ALA A 44 0.39 -7.03 -7.92
CA ALA A 44 0.98 -5.73 -8.21
C ALA A 44 0.46 -4.59 -7.32
N TYR A 45 -0.76 -4.70 -6.81
CA TYR A 45 -1.45 -3.62 -6.11
C TYR A 45 -1.91 -4.04 -4.71
N LEU A 46 -1.71 -3.15 -3.73
CA LEU A 46 -2.20 -3.32 -2.37
C LEU A 46 -3.55 -2.60 -2.19
N PRO A 47 -4.54 -3.24 -1.55
CA PRO A 47 -5.79 -2.57 -1.22
C PRO A 47 -5.54 -1.53 -0.10
N ILE A 48 -6.06 -0.31 -0.29
CA ILE A 48 -5.93 0.79 0.69
C ILE A 48 -7.30 1.30 1.17
N GLY A 49 -8.38 0.61 0.78
CA GLY A 49 -9.77 0.99 1.07
C GLY A 49 -10.32 2.11 0.18
N HIS A 50 -11.53 2.59 0.51
CA HIS A 50 -12.24 3.63 -0.23
C HIS A 50 -11.77 5.03 0.18
N VAL A 51 -10.60 5.45 -0.28
CA VAL A 51 -10.00 6.74 0.11
C VAL A 51 -10.36 7.92 -0.80
N GLY A 52 -11.19 7.71 -1.82
CA GLY A 52 -11.45 8.72 -2.86
C GLY A 52 -12.06 10.04 -2.35
N HIS A 53 -12.79 10.00 -1.23
CA HIS A 53 -13.38 11.17 -0.58
C HIS A 53 -12.36 12.01 0.22
N LEU A 54 -11.21 11.43 0.59
CA LEU A 54 -10.20 12.12 1.37
C LEU A 54 -9.37 13.09 0.50
N PRO A 55 -8.80 14.16 1.07
CA PRO A 55 -7.90 15.03 0.33
C PRO A 55 -6.68 14.27 -0.24
N PRO A 56 -6.12 14.66 -1.41
CA PRO A 56 -5.03 13.91 -2.06
C PRO A 56 -3.79 13.67 -1.19
N HIS A 57 -3.48 14.58 -0.27
CA HIS A 57 -2.36 14.39 0.65
C HIS A 57 -2.65 13.30 1.69
N VAL A 58 -3.89 13.15 2.14
CA VAL A 58 -4.32 12.09 3.07
C VAL A 58 -4.37 10.75 2.37
N GLN A 59 -4.90 10.70 1.13
CA GLN A 59 -4.86 9.48 0.31
C GLN A 59 -3.43 8.93 0.17
N ARG A 60 -2.47 9.82 -0.14
CA ARG A 60 -1.04 9.46 -0.21
C ARG A 60 -0.51 8.92 1.12
N MET A 61 -0.84 9.55 2.25
CA MET A 61 -0.41 9.05 3.57
C MET A 61 -0.97 7.65 3.88
N VAL A 62 -2.25 7.39 3.54
CA VAL A 62 -2.85 6.06 3.72
C VAL A 62 -2.14 5.02 2.84
N GLY A 63 -1.93 5.33 1.56
CA GLY A 63 -1.23 4.41 0.66
C GLY A 63 0.21 4.12 1.08
N GLU A 64 0.93 5.12 1.54
CA GLU A 64 2.28 4.98 2.08
C GLU A 64 2.30 4.10 3.35
N LEU A 65 1.31 4.25 4.23
CA LEU A 65 1.17 3.44 5.45
C LEU A 65 0.99 1.96 5.11
N GLU A 66 0.12 1.64 4.16
CA GLU A 66 -0.14 0.26 3.74
C GLU A 66 1.06 -0.35 3.01
N GLN A 67 1.74 0.41 2.15
CA GLN A 67 2.97 -0.04 1.51
C GLN A 67 4.08 -0.33 2.52
N LEU A 68 4.23 0.52 3.54
CA LEU A 68 5.22 0.31 4.59
C LEU A 68 4.85 -0.91 5.46
N ASN A 69 3.58 -1.07 5.80
CA ASN A 69 3.08 -2.22 6.54
C ASN A 69 3.35 -3.55 5.79
N ASP A 70 3.06 -3.60 4.48
CA ASP A 70 3.36 -4.77 3.65
C ASP A 70 4.86 -5.09 3.61
N LYS A 71 5.73 -4.07 3.48
CA LYS A 71 7.18 -4.28 3.52
C LYS A 71 7.65 -4.78 4.88
N ILE A 72 7.13 -4.25 6.00
CA ILE A 72 7.41 -4.74 7.36
C ILE A 72 6.97 -6.20 7.49
N SER A 73 5.76 -6.53 7.03
CA SER A 73 5.24 -7.91 7.08
C SER A 73 6.11 -8.88 6.29
N LYS A 74 6.53 -8.50 5.07
CA LYS A 74 7.41 -9.30 4.21
C LYS A 74 8.79 -9.49 4.83
N LEU A 75 9.38 -8.42 5.39
CA LEU A 75 10.65 -8.52 6.11
C LEU A 75 10.54 -9.46 7.31
N GLY A 76 9.49 -9.32 8.13
CA GLY A 76 9.25 -10.21 9.27
C GLY A 76 9.08 -11.67 8.87
N LYS A 77 8.38 -11.95 7.76
CA LYS A 77 8.29 -13.30 7.19
C LYS A 77 9.66 -13.83 6.78
N PHE A 78 10.47 -13.01 6.11
CA PHE A 78 11.82 -13.39 5.70
C PHE A 78 12.72 -13.69 6.91
N GLN A 79 12.68 -12.86 7.95
CA GLN A 79 13.42 -13.06 9.20
C GLN A 79 13.07 -14.37 9.91
N GLY A 80 11.88 -14.93 9.66
CA GLY A 80 11.46 -16.24 10.17
C GLY A 80 11.95 -17.45 9.36
N THR A 81 12.76 -17.25 8.31
CA THR A 81 13.22 -18.34 7.43
C THR A 81 14.63 -18.86 7.80
N ASP A 82 14.95 -20.08 7.38
CA ASP A 82 16.30 -20.65 7.50
C ASP A 82 17.33 -19.84 6.69
N ILE A 83 16.89 -19.20 5.59
CA ILE A 83 17.74 -18.34 4.77
C ILE A 83 18.27 -17.18 5.62
N TYR A 84 17.39 -16.49 6.36
CA TYR A 84 17.80 -15.43 7.27
C TYR A 84 18.80 -15.93 8.32
N SER A 85 18.52 -17.10 8.92
CA SER A 85 19.40 -17.70 9.93
C SER A 85 20.80 -18.04 9.36
N SER A 86 20.89 -18.33 8.07
CA SER A 86 22.15 -18.63 7.37
C SER A 86 23.00 -17.40 7.01
N LEU A 87 22.45 -16.19 7.13
CA LEU A 87 23.19 -14.95 6.86
C LEU A 87 24.30 -14.70 7.89
N SER A 88 25.22 -13.79 7.59
CA SER A 88 26.21 -13.33 8.58
C SER A 88 25.52 -12.61 9.75
N GLU A 89 26.22 -12.51 10.87
CA GLU A 89 25.71 -11.75 12.02
C GLU A 89 25.46 -10.28 11.68
N ASP A 90 26.37 -9.65 10.92
CA ASP A 90 26.23 -8.26 10.48
C ASP A 90 24.99 -8.05 9.59
N GLU A 91 24.76 -8.93 8.60
CA GLU A 91 23.59 -8.84 7.72
C GLU A 91 22.27 -9.00 8.50
N ARG A 92 22.24 -9.92 9.47
CA ARG A 92 21.07 -10.07 10.35
C ARG A 92 20.85 -8.81 11.20
N ALA A 93 21.92 -8.27 11.79
CA ALA A 93 21.84 -7.06 12.60
C ALA A 93 21.35 -5.85 11.79
N ASP A 94 21.81 -5.70 10.54
CA ASP A 94 21.38 -4.64 9.63
C ASP A 94 19.91 -4.80 9.22
N LEU A 95 19.45 -6.01 8.91
CA LEU A 95 18.04 -6.29 8.61
C LEU A 95 17.13 -6.03 9.83
N ASP A 96 17.58 -6.40 11.03
CA ASP A 96 16.86 -6.11 12.28
C ASP A 96 16.78 -4.61 12.56
N ALA A 97 17.87 -3.87 12.33
CA ALA A 97 17.91 -2.42 12.45
C ALA A 97 16.99 -1.75 11.42
N GLN A 98 17.03 -2.21 10.16
CA GLN A 98 16.12 -1.77 9.11
C GLN A 98 14.66 -1.96 9.54
N GLY A 99 14.29 -3.14 10.02
CA GLY A 99 12.93 -3.43 10.51
C GLY A 99 12.49 -2.49 11.63
N LYS A 100 13.35 -2.24 12.62
CA LYS A 100 13.07 -1.29 13.72
C LYS A 100 12.83 0.13 13.20
N CYS A 101 13.66 0.61 12.27
CA CYS A 101 13.49 1.93 11.65
C CYS A 101 12.18 2.03 10.86
N MET A 102 11.81 0.97 10.13
CA MET A 102 10.54 0.91 9.40
C MET A 102 9.34 0.96 10.35
N VAL A 103 9.37 0.24 11.47
CA VAL A 103 8.32 0.31 12.51
C VAL A 103 8.24 1.69 13.14
N GLY A 104 9.38 2.33 13.43
CA GLY A 104 9.43 3.70 13.93
C GLY A 104 8.75 4.69 12.98
N TYR A 105 9.05 4.58 11.68
CA TYR A 105 8.40 5.38 10.65
C TYR A 105 6.90 5.07 10.55
N TRP A 106 6.52 3.80 10.57
CA TRP A 106 5.12 3.37 10.53
C TRP A 106 4.30 3.97 11.68
N ASN A 107 4.82 3.96 12.91
CA ASN A 107 4.15 4.55 14.07
C ASN A 107 3.91 6.06 13.89
N ALA A 108 4.91 6.78 13.37
CA ALA A 108 4.79 8.22 13.10
C ALA A 108 3.76 8.50 11.99
N LEU A 109 3.74 7.67 10.94
CA LEU A 109 2.81 7.79 9.83
C LEU A 109 1.37 7.42 10.24
N LEU A 110 1.18 6.34 10.99
CA LEU A 110 -0.11 5.93 11.55
C LEU A 110 -0.71 7.06 12.39
N SER A 111 0.09 7.67 13.26
CA SER A 111 -0.35 8.79 14.09
C SER A 111 -0.83 9.98 13.24
N ARG A 112 -0.19 10.25 12.10
CA ARG A 112 -0.61 11.29 11.16
C ARG A 112 -1.89 10.92 10.42
N VAL A 113 -2.02 9.67 9.97
CA VAL A 113 -3.22 9.16 9.29
C VAL A 113 -4.43 9.22 10.21
N ASN A 114 -4.29 8.77 11.47
CA ASN A 114 -5.39 8.78 12.43
C ASN A 114 -5.88 10.19 12.73
N ARG A 115 -4.97 11.17 12.91
CA ARG A 115 -5.36 12.56 13.10
C ARG A 115 -6.06 13.14 11.87
N ALA A 116 -5.52 12.90 10.68
CA ALA A 116 -6.13 13.40 9.45
C ALA A 116 -7.51 12.78 9.20
N ARG A 117 -7.67 11.47 9.39
CA ARG A 117 -8.98 10.82 9.26
C ARG A 117 -9.99 11.34 10.27
N ALA A 118 -9.60 11.53 11.53
CA ALA A 118 -10.48 12.14 12.52
C ALA A 118 -10.94 13.56 12.12
N GLU A 119 -10.11 14.33 11.43
CA GLU A 119 -10.46 15.66 10.93
C GLU A 119 -11.42 15.60 9.73
N TYR A 120 -11.11 14.77 8.73
CA TYR A 120 -11.86 14.74 7.47
C TYR A 120 -13.08 13.81 7.46
N GLU A 121 -13.06 12.71 8.20
CA GLU A 121 -14.20 11.79 8.31
C GLU A 121 -15.31 12.38 9.21
N VAL A 122 -14.97 13.17 10.23
CA VAL A 122 -15.96 13.89 11.07
C VAL A 122 -16.60 15.06 10.30
N ALA A 123 -15.85 15.72 9.42
CA ALA A 123 -16.37 16.79 8.58
C ALA A 123 -17.44 16.31 7.58
N GLU A 124 -17.38 15.05 7.12
CA GLU A 124 -18.42 14.45 6.26
C GLU A 124 -19.70 14.07 7.01
N ALA A 125 -19.62 13.79 8.32
CA ALA A 125 -20.78 13.31 9.08
C ALA A 125 -21.86 14.39 9.32
N GLY A 126 -21.51 15.68 9.27
CA GLY A 126 -22.41 16.81 9.51
C GLY A 126 -23.13 16.78 10.89
N PRO A 127 -23.76 17.87 11.34
CA PRO A 127 -24.69 17.76 12.47
C PRO A 127 -25.88 16.91 12.03
N ALA A 128 -26.14 15.82 12.76
CA ALA A 128 -27.37 15.06 12.61
C ALA A 128 -28.56 16.02 12.73
N ALA A 129 -29.37 16.10 11.66
CA ALA A 129 -30.59 16.89 11.61
C ALA A 129 -31.68 16.34 12.53
#